data_AF-A0AAW2BT82-F1
#
_entry.id   AF-A0AAW2BT82-F1
#
_cell.length_a   1.000
_cell.length_b   1.000
_cell.length_c   1.000
_cell.angle_alpha   90.00
_cell.angle_beta   90.00
_cell.angle_gamma   90.00
#
_symmetry.space_group_name_H-M   'P 1'
#
loop_
_entity.id
_entity.type
_entity.pdbx_description
1 polymer ?
#
loop_
_entity_poly.entity_id
_entity_poly.type
_entity_poly.pdbx_seq_one_letter_code
_entity_poly.pdbx_strand_id
1 'polypeptide(L)'
;MCSTNTQSTIYKRLLRSRGPNSLDGLPDFHFETIPDGLPLSDADVSQDIPSLSVSISKNGLLPLCNLISKLNDTSSWDRPPVTSIISDGYMSFTLDAAEKFGIPNVLFWTPSSCGFLGYMHYRHLVERCLTPLKDASYLTNGYLETVIDWIPGLKNICLKDLPSFIRTTDENDISLTYLIRQTKIAPRASAIILNTSDTFEQDALDALSSMFPCLGYCDHIKELALGSVLRVTALWDSGSFGFGLLRCGSQT
;
A
#
# COMPACT_ATOMS: atom_id res chain seq x y z
N MET A 1 -11.15 18.49 -26.76
CA MET A 1 -9.68 18.52 -26.57
C MET A 1 -9.39 17.84 -25.24
N CYS A 2 -8.98 16.57 -25.28
CA CYS A 2 -8.65 15.78 -24.10
C CYS A 2 -7.13 15.83 -23.94
N SER A 3 -6.62 16.77 -23.14
CA SER A 3 -5.19 16.89 -22.85
C SER A 3 -4.87 15.98 -21.67
N THR A 4 -4.59 14.70 -21.94
CA THR A 4 -4.04 13.76 -20.95
C THR A 4 -2.58 14.12 -20.69
N ASN A 5 -2.33 15.04 -19.76
CA ASN A 5 -0.99 15.40 -19.33
C ASN A 5 -0.67 14.64 -18.02
N THR A 6 -0.10 13.44 -18.17
CA THR A 6 0.31 12.49 -17.14
C THR A 6 1.60 12.93 -16.45
N GLN A 7 1.49 13.83 -15.48
CA GLN A 7 2.55 13.99 -14.48
C GLN A 7 1.90 14.02 -13.10
N SER A 8 1.99 12.90 -12.38
CA SER A 8 1.50 12.82 -11.00
C SER A 8 2.22 13.86 -10.14
N THR A 9 1.53 14.37 -9.11
CA THR A 9 2.09 15.36 -8.19
C THR A 9 3.41 14.86 -7.55
N ILE A 10 3.54 13.56 -7.28
CA ILE A 10 4.81 12.99 -6.78
C ILE A 10 5.91 12.95 -7.83
N TYR A 11 5.62 12.64 -9.09
CA TYR A 11 6.63 12.69 -10.15
C TYR A 11 7.29 14.07 -10.20
N LYS A 12 6.45 15.12 -10.13
CA LYS A 12 6.91 16.51 -10.05
C LYS A 12 7.67 16.80 -8.74
N ARG A 13 7.21 16.28 -7.59
CA ARG A 13 7.89 16.45 -6.29
C ARG A 13 9.25 15.77 -6.22
N LEU A 14 9.40 14.58 -6.78
CA LEU A 14 10.68 13.87 -6.82
C LEU A 14 11.69 14.64 -7.67
N LEU A 15 11.28 15.10 -8.86
CA LEU A 15 12.10 15.94 -9.72
C LEU A 15 12.46 17.28 -9.08
N ARG A 16 11.53 17.92 -8.35
CA ARG A 16 11.80 19.17 -7.61
C ARG A 16 12.79 18.96 -6.46
N SER A 17 12.65 17.88 -5.70
CA SER A 17 13.47 17.62 -4.50
C SER A 17 14.86 17.08 -4.81
N ARG A 18 15.00 16.27 -5.86
CA ARG A 18 16.25 15.57 -6.20
C ARG A 18 16.85 15.96 -7.55
N GLY A 19 16.21 16.90 -8.27
CA GLY A 19 16.68 17.41 -9.55
C GLY A 19 16.11 16.66 -10.77
N PRO A 20 16.29 17.20 -11.99
CA PRO A 20 15.72 16.67 -13.23
C PRO A 20 16.19 15.25 -13.56
N ASN A 21 17.41 14.89 -13.13
CA ASN A 21 18.03 13.59 -13.38
C ASN A 21 17.74 12.58 -12.26
N SER A 22 16.88 12.91 -11.28
CA SER A 22 16.58 12.00 -10.16
C SER A 22 15.84 10.73 -10.56
N LEU A 23 15.29 10.73 -11.77
CA LEU A 23 14.64 9.59 -12.41
C LEU A 23 15.57 8.85 -13.37
N ASP A 24 16.76 9.40 -13.64
CA ASP A 24 17.81 8.76 -14.42
C ASP A 24 18.49 7.72 -13.51
N GLY A 25 17.78 6.61 -13.30
CA GLY A 25 18.23 5.48 -12.50
C GLY A 25 19.18 4.55 -13.26
N LEU A 26 19.28 3.31 -12.78
CA LEU A 26 20.01 2.25 -13.48
C LEU A 26 19.35 1.97 -14.85
N PRO A 27 20.09 1.47 -15.86
CA PRO A 27 19.55 1.23 -17.20
C PRO A 27 18.34 0.27 -17.25
N ASP A 28 18.23 -0.59 -16.25
CA ASP A 28 17.17 -1.57 -16.04
C ASP A 28 16.03 -1.07 -15.14
N PHE A 29 16.13 0.16 -14.66
CA PHE A 29 15.19 0.83 -13.77
C PHE A 29 14.45 1.95 -14.50
N HIS A 30 13.13 1.86 -14.56
CA HIS A 30 12.31 2.85 -15.26
C HIS A 30 11.10 3.29 -14.44
N PHE A 31 10.87 4.59 -14.42
CA PHE A 31 9.67 5.18 -13.84
C PHE A 31 8.57 5.32 -14.90
N GLU A 32 7.37 4.88 -14.56
CA GLU A 32 6.14 5.08 -15.35
C GLU A 32 5.08 5.69 -14.44
N THR A 33 4.07 6.32 -15.04
CA THR A 33 2.96 6.93 -14.29
C THR A 33 1.62 6.41 -14.77
N ILE A 34 0.67 6.28 -13.84
CA ILE A 34 -0.75 6.03 -14.12
C ILE A 34 -1.58 7.16 -13.50
N PRO A 35 -2.71 7.55 -14.11
CA PRO A 35 -3.62 8.53 -13.52
C PRO A 35 -4.24 8.00 -12.22
N ASP A 36 -4.34 8.86 -11.21
CA ASP A 36 -4.99 8.56 -9.92
C ASP A 36 -6.52 8.75 -9.96
N GLY A 37 -7.05 9.32 -11.06
CA GLY A 37 -8.48 9.57 -11.26
C GLY A 37 -9.02 10.77 -10.49
N LEU A 38 -8.16 11.58 -9.86
CA LEU A 38 -8.55 12.79 -9.14
C LEU A 38 -8.40 14.04 -10.04
N PRO A 39 -9.13 15.13 -9.75
CA PRO A 39 -8.90 16.41 -10.40
C PRO A 39 -7.47 16.91 -10.17
N LEU A 40 -6.94 17.66 -11.14
CA LEU A 40 -5.64 18.31 -10.99
C LEU A 40 -5.66 19.25 -9.78
N SER A 41 -4.72 19.07 -8.87
CA SER A 41 -4.44 20.00 -7.78
C SER A 41 -3.02 20.54 -7.96
N ASP A 42 -2.91 21.85 -8.16
CA ASP A 42 -1.62 22.56 -8.27
C ASP A 42 -0.93 22.74 -6.92
N ALA A 43 -1.58 22.37 -5.82
CA ALA A 43 -1.08 22.59 -4.49
C ALA A 43 -0.18 21.42 -4.04
N ASP A 44 0.97 21.75 -3.42
CA ASP A 44 1.86 20.82 -2.70
C ASP A 44 1.19 20.26 -1.42
N VAL A 45 -0.09 19.87 -1.51
CA VAL A 45 -0.92 19.45 -0.38
C VAL A 45 -1.02 17.92 -0.36
N SER A 46 -1.23 17.38 0.84
CA SER A 46 -1.73 16.02 1.05
C SER A 46 -2.93 15.75 0.18
N GLN A 47 -2.86 14.72 -0.66
CA GLN A 47 -4.09 14.20 -1.24
C GLN A 47 -5.01 13.76 -0.08
N ASP A 48 -6.29 14.07 -0.22
CA ASP A 48 -7.32 13.59 0.69
C ASP A 48 -7.36 12.06 0.59
N ILE A 49 -6.87 11.37 1.63
CA ILE A 49 -6.69 9.92 1.64
C ILE A 49 -8.00 9.19 1.37
N PRO A 50 -9.16 9.56 1.97
CA PRO A 50 -10.46 8.99 1.61
C PRO A 50 -10.79 9.11 0.11
N SER A 51 -10.70 10.31 -0.47
CA SER A 51 -10.99 10.54 -1.89
C SER A 51 -10.09 9.71 -2.80
N LEU A 52 -8.80 9.66 -2.48
CA LEU A 52 -7.83 8.85 -3.22
C LEU A 52 -8.17 7.36 -3.13
N SER A 53 -8.47 6.86 -1.93
CA SER A 53 -8.85 5.46 -1.70
C SER A 53 -10.03 5.04 -2.57
N VAL A 54 -11.06 5.91 -2.64
CA VAL A 54 -12.23 5.68 -3.49
C VAL A 54 -11.86 5.73 -4.97
N SER A 55 -11.05 6.71 -5.38
CA SER A 55 -10.68 6.90 -6.78
C SER A 55 -9.84 5.73 -7.32
N ILE A 56 -8.75 5.35 -6.65
CA ILE A 56 -7.86 4.28 -7.10
C ILE A 56 -8.55 2.92 -7.15
N SER A 57 -9.46 2.66 -6.20
CA SER A 57 -10.25 1.42 -6.21
C SER A 57 -11.22 1.32 -7.38
N LYS A 58 -11.67 2.44 -7.93
CA LYS A 58 -12.59 2.48 -9.09
C LYS A 58 -11.84 2.61 -10.42
N ASN A 59 -10.77 3.40 -10.42
CA ASN A 59 -10.16 3.92 -11.63
C ASN A 59 -8.76 3.37 -11.88
N GLY A 60 -8.11 2.72 -10.90
CA GLY A 60 -6.70 2.30 -11.00
C GLY A 60 -6.45 1.06 -11.88
N LEU A 61 -7.44 0.15 -11.97
CA LEU A 61 -7.27 -1.14 -12.64
C LEU A 61 -6.99 -1.00 -14.15
N LEU A 62 -7.82 -0.24 -14.87
CA LEU A 62 -7.71 -0.10 -16.32
C LEU A 62 -6.37 0.54 -16.74
N PRO A 63 -5.94 1.68 -16.16
CA PRO A 63 -4.64 2.26 -16.46
C PRO A 63 -3.46 1.32 -16.16
N LEU A 64 -3.51 0.59 -15.05
CA LEU A 64 -2.45 -0.38 -14.72
C LEU A 64 -2.40 -1.52 -15.75
N CYS A 65 -3.55 -2.05 -16.16
CA CYS A 65 -3.59 -3.08 -17.20
C CYS A 65 -3.02 -2.57 -18.53
N ASN A 66 -3.39 -1.35 -18.94
CA ASN A 66 -2.87 -0.74 -20.16
C ASN A 66 -1.35 -0.56 -20.10
N LEU A 67 -0.83 -0.18 -18.93
CA LEU A 67 0.61 -0.08 -18.70
C LEU A 67 1.30 -1.44 -18.82
N ILE A 68 0.78 -2.50 -18.19
CA ILE A 68 1.34 -3.85 -18.30
C ILE A 68 1.35 -4.31 -19.76
N SER A 69 0.26 -4.11 -20.51
CA SER A 69 0.21 -4.43 -21.93
C SER A 69 1.26 -3.65 -22.74
N LYS A 70 1.40 -2.34 -22.49
CA LYS A 70 2.44 -1.50 -23.12
C LYS A 70 3.84 -2.02 -22.82
N LEU A 71 4.11 -2.44 -21.58
CA LEU A 71 5.42 -2.95 -21.18
C LEU A 71 5.73 -4.34 -21.77
N ASN A 72 4.70 -5.13 -22.07
CA ASN A 72 4.83 -6.45 -22.68
C ASN A 72 4.92 -6.39 -24.22
N ASP A 73 4.60 -5.26 -24.85
CA ASP A 73 4.69 -5.09 -26.30
C ASP A 73 6.17 -5.00 -26.75
N THR A 74 6.66 -6.11 -27.31
CA THR A 74 8.05 -6.36 -27.71
C THR A 74 8.52 -5.55 -28.92
N SER A 75 7.69 -4.66 -29.47
CA SER A 75 7.99 -3.86 -30.66
C SER A 75 8.99 -2.72 -30.42
N SER A 76 9.37 -2.42 -29.16
CA SER A 76 10.16 -1.22 -28.85
C SER A 76 11.36 -1.37 -27.91
N TRP A 77 11.74 -2.57 -27.44
CA TRP A 77 12.92 -2.71 -26.59
C TRP A 77 13.39 -4.15 -26.42
N ASP A 78 14.69 -4.34 -26.22
CA ASP A 78 15.39 -5.60 -25.85
C ASP A 78 14.99 -6.14 -24.44
N ARG A 79 13.71 -5.99 -24.06
CA ARG A 79 13.24 -6.18 -22.68
C ARG A 79 12.26 -7.34 -22.56
N PRO A 80 12.41 -8.21 -21.54
CA PRO A 80 11.45 -9.28 -21.29
C PRO A 80 10.07 -8.73 -20.86
N PRO A 81 9.00 -9.53 -20.94
CA PRO A 81 7.69 -9.15 -20.41
C PRO A 81 7.72 -9.01 -18.87
N VAL A 82 6.72 -8.35 -18.31
CA VAL A 82 6.48 -8.27 -16.87
C VAL A 82 6.19 -9.67 -16.34
N THR A 83 6.95 -10.10 -15.33
CA THR A 83 6.82 -11.45 -14.75
C THR A 83 6.15 -11.47 -13.39
N SER A 84 6.06 -10.33 -12.70
CA SER A 84 5.46 -10.22 -11.37
C SER A 84 5.13 -8.77 -11.00
N ILE A 85 4.27 -8.59 -10.01
CA ILE A 85 3.95 -7.29 -9.41
C ILE A 85 4.38 -7.31 -7.94
N ILE A 86 4.94 -6.21 -7.43
CA ILE A 86 5.04 -5.93 -6.00
C ILE A 86 4.25 -4.66 -5.74
N SER A 87 3.11 -4.73 -5.07
CA SER A 87 2.26 -3.57 -4.85
C SER A 87 2.11 -3.23 -3.38
N ASP A 88 1.91 -1.95 -3.06
CA ASP A 88 1.49 -1.55 -1.73
C ASP A 88 0.19 -2.27 -1.31
N GLY A 89 0.14 -2.78 -0.07
CA GLY A 89 -1.01 -3.49 0.49
C GLY A 89 -2.32 -2.70 0.51
N TYR A 90 -2.25 -1.38 0.41
CA TYR A 90 -3.38 -0.47 0.29
C TYR A 90 -3.98 -0.42 -1.14
N MET A 91 -3.28 -0.99 -2.13
CA MET A 91 -3.62 -0.93 -3.57
C MET A 91 -4.13 -2.28 -4.10
N SER A 92 -5.14 -2.89 -3.45
CA SER A 92 -5.59 -4.24 -3.84
C SER A 92 -6.09 -4.41 -5.28
N PHE A 93 -6.43 -3.34 -6.00
CA PHE A 93 -6.79 -3.42 -7.43
C PHE A 93 -5.66 -4.02 -8.30
N THR A 94 -4.42 -3.96 -7.82
CA THR A 94 -3.25 -4.57 -8.46
C THR A 94 -3.32 -6.09 -8.47
N LEU A 95 -4.02 -6.73 -7.51
CA LEU A 95 -4.26 -8.17 -7.49
C LEU A 95 -5.15 -8.58 -8.66
N ASP A 96 -6.21 -7.80 -8.94
CA ASP A 96 -7.10 -8.06 -10.07
C ASP A 96 -6.35 -7.90 -11.41
N ALA A 97 -5.42 -6.93 -11.48
CA ALA A 97 -4.53 -6.81 -12.64
C ALA A 97 -3.62 -8.03 -12.77
N ALA A 98 -2.97 -8.47 -11.69
CA ALA A 98 -2.09 -9.62 -11.70
C ALA A 98 -2.79 -10.91 -12.16
N GLU A 99 -4.01 -11.15 -11.66
CA GLU A 99 -4.86 -12.27 -12.09
C GLU A 99 -5.18 -12.20 -13.60
N LYS A 100 -5.51 -11.01 -14.12
CA LYS A 100 -5.80 -10.81 -15.55
C LYS A 100 -4.60 -11.14 -16.45
N PHE A 101 -3.38 -10.89 -15.99
CA PHE A 101 -2.15 -11.18 -16.73
C PHE A 101 -1.51 -12.52 -16.37
N GLY A 102 -2.09 -13.28 -15.43
CA GLY A 102 -1.57 -14.58 -15.00
C GLY A 102 -0.18 -14.51 -14.35
N ILE A 103 0.13 -13.40 -13.68
CA ILE A 103 1.42 -13.18 -13.01
C ILE A 103 1.23 -13.06 -11.48
N PRO A 104 2.23 -13.44 -10.67
CA PRO A 104 2.16 -13.29 -9.21
C PRO A 104 2.15 -11.82 -8.80
N ASN A 105 1.46 -11.52 -7.69
CA ASN A 105 1.52 -10.23 -7.03
C ASN A 105 1.85 -10.39 -5.54
N VAL A 106 2.91 -9.71 -5.13
CA VAL A 106 3.38 -9.66 -3.74
C VAL A 106 2.94 -8.33 -3.12
N LEU A 107 2.24 -8.39 -1.99
CA LEU A 107 1.86 -7.16 -1.29
C LEU A 107 2.97 -6.72 -0.35
N PHE A 108 3.40 -5.47 -0.47
CA PHE A 108 4.25 -4.80 0.49
C PHE A 108 3.40 -3.94 1.42
N TRP A 109 3.37 -4.27 2.71
CA TRP A 109 2.70 -3.44 3.70
C TRP A 109 3.73 -2.49 4.33
N THR A 110 3.50 -1.20 4.12
CA THR A 110 4.35 -0.10 4.62
C THR A 110 4.36 0.06 6.15
N PRO A 111 3.28 -0.23 6.91
CA PRO A 111 3.34 -0.21 8.37
C PRO A 111 4.28 -1.29 8.93
N SER A 112 4.63 -1.12 10.19
CA SER A 112 5.28 -2.16 11.00
C SER A 112 4.42 -3.41 11.12
N SER A 113 5.00 -4.52 11.60
CA SER A 113 4.27 -5.77 11.81
C SER A 113 3.09 -5.59 12.77
N CYS A 114 3.32 -4.90 13.90
CA CYS A 114 2.26 -4.61 14.86
C CYS A 114 1.17 -3.69 14.26
N GLY A 115 1.55 -2.73 13.42
CA GLY A 115 0.60 -1.85 12.73
C GLY A 115 -0.28 -2.61 11.74
N PHE A 116 0.32 -3.48 10.93
CA PHE A 116 -0.41 -4.33 10.00
C PHE A 116 -1.30 -5.33 10.73
N LEU A 117 -0.81 -5.96 11.81
CA LEU A 117 -1.61 -6.83 12.66
C LEU A 117 -2.80 -6.06 13.28
N GLY A 118 -2.59 -4.81 13.68
CA GLY A 118 -3.67 -3.90 14.09
C GLY A 118 -4.75 -3.76 13.01
N TYR A 119 -4.36 -3.54 11.75
CA TYR A 119 -5.30 -3.48 10.62
C TYR A 119 -6.04 -4.80 10.39
N MET A 120 -5.38 -5.96 10.55
CA MET A 120 -6.01 -7.28 10.44
C MET A 120 -7.16 -7.47 11.45
N HIS A 121 -7.12 -6.75 12.58
CA HIS A 121 -8.13 -6.82 13.62
C HIS A 121 -9.17 -5.70 13.60
N TYR A 122 -9.16 -4.79 12.63
CA TYR A 122 -10.18 -3.73 12.53
C TYR A 122 -11.61 -4.25 12.47
N ARG A 123 -11.85 -5.31 11.69
CA ARG A 123 -13.17 -5.94 11.64
C ARG A 123 -13.63 -6.42 13.02
N HIS A 124 -12.72 -7.01 13.79
CA HIS A 124 -13.00 -7.53 15.13
C HIS A 124 -13.29 -6.42 16.15
N LEU A 125 -12.67 -5.24 15.99
CA LEU A 125 -12.97 -4.05 16.79
C LEU A 125 -14.39 -3.56 16.52
N VAL A 126 -14.82 -3.56 15.25
CA VAL A 126 -16.20 -3.21 14.85
C VAL A 126 -17.19 -4.23 15.42
N GLU A 127 -16.92 -5.53 15.27
CA GLU A 127 -17.79 -6.61 15.79
C GLU A 127 -17.91 -6.58 17.32
N ARG A 128 -16.95 -6.00 18.03
CA ARG A 128 -16.96 -5.80 19.49
C ARG A 128 -17.51 -4.44 19.92
N CYS A 129 -17.98 -3.62 18.99
CA CYS A 129 -18.46 -2.26 19.24
C CYS A 129 -17.41 -1.36 19.93
N LEU A 130 -16.12 -1.56 19.62
CA LEU A 130 -15.02 -0.71 20.10
C LEU A 130 -14.74 0.46 19.15
N THR A 131 -15.20 0.36 17.90
CA THR A 131 -15.17 1.41 16.88
C THR A 131 -16.34 1.18 15.91
N PRO A 132 -16.95 2.21 15.30
CA PRO A 132 -16.76 3.65 15.57
C PRO A 132 -17.07 4.04 17.02
N LEU A 133 -16.50 5.15 17.44
CA LEU A 133 -16.74 5.77 18.74
C LEU A 133 -18.15 6.35 18.78
N LYS A 134 -18.78 6.32 19.96
CA LYS A 134 -20.15 6.82 20.13
C LYS A 134 -20.25 8.32 19.86
N ASP A 135 -19.26 9.08 20.30
CA ASP A 135 -19.16 10.53 20.10
C ASP A 135 -17.73 11.01 20.38
N ALA A 136 -17.45 12.28 20.07
CA ALA A 136 -16.11 12.86 20.18
C ALA A 136 -15.54 12.88 21.61
N SER A 137 -16.36 12.74 22.67
CA SER A 137 -15.85 12.69 24.04
C SER A 137 -14.95 11.48 24.29
N TYR A 138 -15.11 10.41 23.51
CA TYR A 138 -14.32 9.18 23.63
C TYR A 138 -12.84 9.40 23.30
N LEU A 139 -12.50 10.51 22.64
CA LEU A 139 -11.12 10.89 22.36
C LEU A 139 -10.38 11.43 23.59
N THR A 140 -11.09 11.87 24.64
CA THR A 140 -10.51 12.55 25.80
C THR A 140 -10.99 12.01 27.16
N ASN A 141 -12.04 11.19 27.19
CA ASN A 141 -12.68 10.72 28.42
C ASN A 141 -12.03 9.47 29.06
N GLY A 142 -10.89 9.01 28.55
CA GLY A 142 -10.24 7.79 29.03
C GLY A 142 -10.65 6.50 28.30
N TYR A 143 -11.55 6.57 27.31
CA TYR A 143 -12.01 5.37 26.61
C TYR A 143 -10.90 4.69 25.78
N LEU A 144 -9.99 5.47 25.20
CA LEU A 144 -8.90 4.92 24.38
C LEU A 144 -7.85 4.16 25.22
N GLU A 145 -7.90 4.26 26.55
CA GLU A 145 -7.13 3.45 27.51
C GLU A 145 -7.71 2.04 27.69
N THR A 146 -8.83 1.70 27.02
CA THR A 146 -9.39 0.35 27.02
C THR A 146 -8.34 -0.66 26.57
N VAL A 147 -8.01 -1.59 27.47
CA VAL A 147 -7.00 -2.65 27.25
C VAL A 147 -7.44 -3.58 26.13
N ILE A 148 -6.50 -3.96 25.27
CA ILE A 148 -6.69 -4.95 24.21
C ILE A 148 -5.80 -6.14 24.52
N ASP A 149 -6.41 -7.20 25.07
CA ASP A 149 -5.75 -8.43 25.53
C ASP A 149 -6.08 -9.67 24.68
N TRP A 150 -6.92 -9.49 23.65
CA TRP A 150 -7.46 -10.58 22.83
C TRP A 150 -6.84 -10.67 21.43
N ILE A 151 -5.90 -9.79 21.07
CA ILE A 151 -5.16 -9.87 19.80
C ILE A 151 -3.85 -10.63 20.05
N PRO A 152 -3.69 -11.86 19.53
CA PRO A 152 -2.42 -12.58 19.62
C PRO A 152 -1.31 -11.77 18.97
N GLY A 153 -0.16 -11.66 19.63
CA GLY A 153 1.00 -10.92 19.10
C GLY A 153 1.08 -9.45 19.52
N LEU A 154 0.01 -8.86 20.08
CA LEU A 154 0.02 -7.50 20.63
C LEU A 154 -0.17 -7.54 22.15
N LYS A 155 0.92 -7.37 22.90
CA LYS A 155 0.93 -7.45 24.37
C LYS A 155 0.90 -6.07 25.01
N ASN A 156 0.16 -5.92 26.10
CA ASN A 156 0.12 -4.70 26.94
C ASN A 156 -0.27 -3.42 26.18
N ILE A 157 -1.16 -3.53 25.19
CA ILE A 157 -1.66 -2.40 24.42
C ILE A 157 -3.08 -2.00 24.85
N CYS A 158 -3.45 -0.78 24.50
CA CYS A 158 -4.81 -0.27 24.59
C CYS A 158 -5.27 0.30 23.24
N LEU A 159 -6.56 0.69 23.14
CA LEU A 159 -7.14 1.20 21.89
C LEU A 159 -6.35 2.36 21.28
N LYS A 160 -5.75 3.25 22.08
CA LYS A 160 -4.92 4.35 21.56
C LYS A 160 -3.64 3.87 20.88
N ASP A 161 -3.14 2.69 21.18
CA ASP A 161 -1.89 2.18 20.59
C ASP A 161 -2.11 1.56 19.21
N LEU A 162 -3.36 1.25 18.86
CA LEU A 162 -3.74 0.80 17.52
C LEU A 162 -3.73 1.97 16.53
N PRO A 163 -3.54 1.72 15.22
CA PRO A 163 -3.49 2.80 14.24
C PRO A 163 -4.79 3.61 14.24
N SER A 164 -4.67 4.92 14.08
CA SER A 164 -5.71 5.90 14.45
C SER A 164 -6.98 5.90 13.61
N PHE A 165 -7.06 5.13 12.51
CA PHE A 165 -8.25 5.05 11.67
C PHE A 165 -9.50 4.49 12.37
N ILE A 166 -9.32 3.86 13.55
CA ILE A 166 -10.43 3.44 14.43
C ILE A 166 -11.02 4.59 15.27
N ARG A 167 -10.37 5.75 15.31
CA ARG A 167 -10.76 6.91 16.13
C ARG A 167 -11.76 7.80 15.37
N THR A 168 -12.81 7.19 14.86
CA THR A 168 -13.86 7.84 14.07
C THR A 168 -15.21 7.67 14.75
N THR A 169 -16.11 8.64 14.61
CA THR A 169 -17.52 8.54 15.03
C THR A 169 -18.45 8.23 13.86
N ASP A 170 -17.91 8.16 12.63
CA ASP A 170 -18.68 7.87 11.43
C ASP A 170 -18.79 6.36 11.20
N GLU A 171 -20.02 5.85 11.19
CA GLU A 171 -20.31 4.44 10.88
C GLU A 171 -19.91 4.04 9.46
N ASN A 172 -19.79 5.00 8.56
CA ASN A 172 -19.40 4.79 7.17
C ASN A 172 -18.01 5.39 6.88
N ASP A 173 -17.17 5.55 7.90
CA ASP A 173 -15.82 6.08 7.74
C ASP A 173 -15.09 5.35 6.60
N ILE A 174 -14.72 6.13 5.59
CA ILE A 174 -14.16 5.61 4.35
C ILE A 174 -12.84 4.89 4.63
N SER A 175 -11.98 5.43 5.50
CA SER A 175 -10.64 4.89 5.74
C SER A 175 -10.72 3.58 6.52
N LEU A 176 -11.53 3.53 7.57
CA LEU A 176 -11.79 2.32 8.34
C LEU A 176 -12.36 1.21 7.46
N THR A 177 -13.42 1.52 6.70
CA THR A 177 -14.06 0.57 5.79
C THR A 177 -13.10 0.08 4.71
N TYR A 178 -12.29 0.99 4.17
CA TYR A 178 -11.31 0.67 3.14
C TYR A 178 -10.23 -0.27 3.66
N LEU A 179 -9.63 0.01 4.82
CA LEU A 179 -8.60 -0.85 5.43
C LEU A 179 -9.14 -2.24 5.76
N ILE A 180 -10.36 -2.34 6.31
CA ILE A 180 -11.03 -3.63 6.54
C ILE A 180 -11.16 -4.43 5.23
N ARG A 181 -11.48 -3.74 4.12
CA ARG A 181 -11.54 -4.38 2.80
C ARG A 181 -10.15 -4.81 2.31
N GLN A 182 -9.12 -3.97 2.44
CA GLN A 182 -7.77 -4.31 1.99
C GLN A 182 -7.21 -5.52 2.75
N THR A 183 -7.35 -5.55 4.07
CA THR A 183 -6.85 -6.67 4.89
C THR A 183 -7.61 -7.97 4.64
N LYS A 184 -8.92 -7.90 4.37
CA LYS A 184 -9.71 -9.07 3.93
C LYS A 184 -9.21 -9.64 2.59
N ILE A 185 -8.72 -8.79 1.69
CA ILE A 185 -8.26 -9.16 0.35
C ILE A 185 -6.80 -9.62 0.36
N ALA A 186 -5.99 -9.15 1.31
CA ALA A 186 -4.56 -9.46 1.41
C ALA A 186 -4.18 -10.94 1.25
N PRO A 187 -4.95 -11.94 1.76
CA PRO A 187 -4.65 -13.35 1.54
C PRO A 187 -4.66 -13.83 0.08
N ARG A 188 -5.17 -13.04 -0.87
CA ARG A 188 -5.08 -13.34 -2.32
C ARG A 188 -3.67 -13.14 -2.89
N ALA A 189 -2.80 -12.41 -2.17
CA ALA A 189 -1.44 -12.16 -2.62
C ALA A 189 -0.62 -13.46 -2.69
N SER A 190 0.31 -13.52 -3.64
CA SER A 190 1.26 -14.63 -3.74
C SER A 190 2.21 -14.67 -2.53
N ALA A 191 2.53 -13.50 -1.99
CA ALA A 191 3.27 -13.34 -0.73
C ALA A 191 2.95 -11.97 -0.13
N ILE A 192 3.26 -11.81 1.16
CA ILE A 192 3.25 -10.52 1.86
C ILE A 192 4.66 -10.20 2.33
N ILE A 193 5.09 -8.96 2.13
CA ILE A 193 6.34 -8.42 2.65
C ILE A 193 6.02 -7.30 3.64
N LEU A 194 6.67 -7.35 4.80
CA LEU A 194 6.56 -6.35 5.85
C LEU A 194 7.84 -5.51 5.97
N ASN A 195 7.66 -4.23 6.28
CA ASN A 195 8.74 -3.29 6.60
C ASN A 195 9.07 -3.34 8.10
N THR A 196 9.80 -4.37 8.51
CA THR A 196 9.96 -4.73 9.93
C THR A 196 11.24 -5.55 10.14
N SER A 197 11.60 -5.74 11.39
CA SER A 197 12.67 -6.64 11.81
C SER A 197 12.17 -7.59 12.89
N ASP A 198 12.58 -8.86 12.79
CA ASP A 198 12.23 -9.92 13.74
C ASP A 198 12.68 -9.59 15.17
N THR A 199 13.84 -8.94 15.30
CA THR A 199 14.41 -8.50 16.58
C THR A 199 13.49 -7.63 17.43
N PHE A 200 12.56 -6.90 16.83
CA PHE A 200 11.66 -5.97 17.53
C PHE A 200 10.21 -6.42 17.58
N GLU A 201 9.75 -7.22 16.62
CA GLU A 201 8.32 -7.50 16.42
C GLU A 201 7.98 -8.99 16.32
N GLN A 202 8.83 -9.88 16.87
CA GLN A 202 8.65 -11.34 16.79
C GLN A 202 7.24 -11.81 17.15
N ASP A 203 6.65 -11.34 18.24
CA ASP A 203 5.31 -11.74 18.67
C ASP A 203 4.24 -11.42 17.60
N ALA A 204 4.36 -10.25 16.95
CA ALA A 204 3.44 -9.85 15.88
C ALA A 204 3.70 -10.64 14.59
N LEU A 205 4.97 -10.90 14.28
CA LEU A 205 5.36 -11.71 13.12
C LEU A 205 4.89 -13.16 13.25
N ASP A 206 4.97 -13.75 14.44
CA ASP A 206 4.47 -15.11 14.70
C ASP A 206 2.95 -15.19 14.47
N ALA A 207 2.22 -14.19 14.99
CA ALA A 207 0.78 -14.09 14.77
C ALA A 207 0.43 -13.94 13.28
N LEU A 208 1.15 -13.07 12.56
CA LEU A 208 0.94 -12.85 11.12
C LEU A 208 1.33 -14.08 10.28
N SER A 209 2.39 -14.81 10.65
CA SER A 209 2.83 -16.03 9.97
C SER A 209 1.77 -17.14 10.04
N SER A 210 0.96 -17.15 11.10
CA SER A 210 -0.19 -18.06 11.20
C SER A 210 -1.33 -17.71 10.24
N MET A 211 -1.43 -16.44 9.82
CA MET A 211 -2.44 -15.94 8.89
C MET A 211 -1.98 -16.02 7.43
N PHE A 212 -0.68 -15.90 7.19
CA PHE A 212 -0.08 -15.80 5.86
C PHE A 212 1.04 -16.83 5.68
N PRO A 213 0.78 -17.92 4.94
CA PRO A 213 1.79 -18.97 4.71
C PRO A 213 3.06 -18.47 4.01
N CYS A 214 2.94 -17.44 3.17
CA CYS A 214 4.04 -16.83 2.42
C CYS A 214 4.31 -15.41 2.93
N LEU A 215 4.76 -15.31 4.19
CA LEU A 215 5.17 -14.05 4.81
C LEU A 215 6.69 -13.88 4.73
N GLY A 216 7.13 -12.74 4.21
CA GLY A 216 8.50 -12.27 4.28
C GLY A 216 8.56 -10.92 5.00
N TYR A 217 9.76 -10.54 5.45
CA TYR A 217 10.04 -9.21 5.97
C TYR A 217 11.40 -8.76 5.49
N CYS A 218 11.55 -7.44 5.35
CA CYS A 218 12.81 -6.82 4.96
C CYS A 218 13.29 -5.94 6.10
N ASP A 219 14.39 -6.32 6.76
CA ASP A 219 15.10 -5.45 7.70
C ASP A 219 15.58 -4.17 7.00
N HIS A 220 15.92 -4.29 5.72
CA HIS A 220 16.30 -3.19 4.83
C HIS A 220 15.61 -3.36 3.46
N ILE A 221 14.92 -2.32 2.98
CA ILE A 221 14.19 -2.28 1.68
C ILE A 221 15.07 -2.58 0.44
N LYS A 222 16.39 -2.75 0.62
CA LYS A 222 17.38 -2.84 -0.46
C LYS A 222 17.37 -4.17 -1.25
N GLU A 223 16.76 -5.25 -0.78
CA GLU A 223 17.01 -6.60 -1.33
C GLU A 223 15.85 -7.28 -2.10
N LEU A 224 14.79 -6.56 -2.48
CA LEU A 224 13.71 -7.15 -3.30
C LEU A 224 14.03 -7.18 -4.80
N ALA A 225 15.06 -7.92 -5.22
CA ALA A 225 15.55 -7.88 -6.59
C ALA A 225 15.79 -9.29 -7.18
N LEU A 226 14.73 -9.93 -7.69
CA LEU A 226 14.86 -11.05 -8.62
C LEU A 226 13.80 -10.93 -9.73
N GLY A 227 14.24 -10.83 -11.00
CA GLY A 227 13.39 -10.80 -12.19
C GLY A 227 12.80 -9.43 -12.56
N SER A 228 12.12 -9.36 -13.72
CA SER A 228 11.41 -8.16 -14.19
C SER A 228 10.14 -7.91 -13.39
N VAL A 229 10.33 -7.35 -12.20
CA VAL A 229 9.29 -6.99 -11.25
C VAL A 229 8.63 -5.67 -11.66
N LEU A 230 7.32 -5.54 -11.45
CA LEU A 230 6.61 -4.28 -11.51
C LEU A 230 6.31 -3.80 -10.09
N ARG A 231 7.06 -2.83 -9.55
CA ARG A 231 6.66 -2.27 -8.25
C ARG A 231 5.60 -1.19 -8.40
N VAL A 232 4.56 -1.24 -7.58
CA VAL A 232 3.50 -0.23 -7.50
C VAL A 232 3.49 0.29 -6.08
N THR A 233 4.29 1.31 -5.82
CA THR A 233 4.42 1.89 -4.48
C THR A 233 3.46 3.07 -4.28
N ALA A 234 3.04 3.25 -3.03
CA ALA A 234 2.59 4.52 -2.51
C ALA A 234 3.68 5.03 -1.56
N LEU A 235 4.30 6.16 -1.87
CA LEU A 235 5.24 6.81 -0.94
C LEU A 235 4.44 7.59 0.11
N TRP A 236 4.31 7.02 1.31
CA TRP A 236 3.74 7.73 2.45
C TRP A 236 4.83 8.57 3.12
N ASP A 237 4.90 9.84 2.75
CA ASP A 237 5.51 10.86 3.61
C ASP A 237 4.68 12.14 3.50
N SER A 238 4.28 12.67 4.66
CA SER A 238 3.79 14.05 4.82
C SER A 238 2.80 14.52 3.73
N GLY A 239 1.81 13.70 3.41
CA GLY A 239 0.77 14.11 2.46
C GLY A 239 1.24 14.20 1.01
N SER A 240 1.71 13.10 0.45
CA SER A 240 1.86 13.00 -0.99
C SER A 240 1.67 11.58 -1.47
N PHE A 241 1.15 11.44 -2.70
CA PHE A 241 0.85 10.15 -3.30
C PHE A 241 1.34 10.05 -4.74
N GLY A 242 1.87 8.88 -5.09
CA GLY A 242 2.59 8.70 -6.34
C GLY A 242 3.07 7.29 -6.53
N PHE A 243 2.84 6.85 -7.75
CA PHE A 243 3.24 5.55 -8.25
C PHE A 243 4.68 5.64 -8.74
N GLY A 244 5.58 4.89 -8.12
CA GLY A 244 6.91 4.62 -8.65
C GLY A 244 6.93 3.21 -9.20
N LEU A 245 7.02 3.08 -10.53
CA LEU A 245 7.31 1.80 -11.16
C LEU A 245 8.78 1.45 -10.93
N LEU A 246 9.06 0.23 -10.47
CA LEU A 246 10.42 -0.25 -10.33
C LEU A 246 10.53 -1.60 -11.00
N ARG A 247 11.39 -1.66 -12.01
CA ARG A 247 11.84 -2.86 -12.68
C ARG A 247 13.28 -3.12 -12.27
N CYS A 248 13.57 -4.36 -11.91
CA CYS A 248 14.93 -4.81 -11.69
C CYS A 248 15.28 -5.75 -12.85
N GLY A 249 16.37 -5.52 -13.55
CA GLY A 249 16.96 -6.53 -14.42
C GLY A 249 17.65 -7.58 -13.56
N SER A 250 17.71 -8.82 -14.02
CA SER A 250 18.68 -9.76 -13.47
C SER A 250 20.07 -9.27 -13.86
N GLN A 251 20.95 -9.02 -12.88
CA GLN A 251 22.38 -9.06 -13.18
C GLN A 251 22.71 -10.50 -13.61
N THR A 252 23.35 -10.62 -14.76
CA THR A 252 23.91 -11.88 -15.26
C THR A 252 25.24 -12.14 -14.59
#